data_AF-A0A925V2F0-F1
#
_entry.id   AF-A0A925V2F0-F1
#
_cell.length_a   1.000
_cell.length_b   1.000
_cell.length_c   1.000
_cell.angle_alpha   90.00
_cell.angle_beta   90.00
_cell.angle_gamma   90.00
#
_symmetry.space_group_name_H-M   'P 1'
#
loop_
_entity.id
_entity.type
_entity.pdbx_description
1 polymer ?
#
loop_
_entity_poly.entity_id
_entity_poly.type
_entity_poly.pdbx_seq_one_letter_code
_entity_poly.pdbx_strand_id
1 'polypeptide(L)'
;MWRHAWGHHITRLMVVANLMTLLDVSPRELTDWFWVAYADAYDWVVEPNVLAMGTFAMGDLATTKPYVSGAPYLAKMGAPCRSCAFDPKRNCAVTPMYWAFLARHEDALAENPRLLVPLAALRRRTPAQRSNDADTFVAVSRALADGEVVSPKPARGG
;
A
#
# COMPACT_ATOMS: atom_id res chain seq x y z
N MET A 1 2.96 9.23 15.25
CA MET A 1 1.95 10.09 14.60
C MET A 1 1.14 10.75 15.69
N TRP A 2 -0.03 10.25 16.10
CA TRP A 2 -0.90 10.98 17.06
C TRP A 2 -0.29 11.43 18.39
N ARG A 3 0.61 10.65 19.01
CA ARG A 3 1.26 11.07 20.27
C ARG A 3 2.38 12.11 20.13
N HIS A 4 2.98 12.23 18.95
CA HIS A 4 4.25 12.96 18.78
C HIS A 4 4.24 13.91 17.58
N ALA A 5 3.15 13.95 16.81
CA ALA A 5 3.07 14.65 15.52
C ALA A 5 4.28 14.37 14.59
N TRP A 6 4.85 13.16 14.70
CA TRP A 6 6.09 12.77 14.02
C TRP A 6 6.05 11.30 13.57
N GLY A 7 6.83 11.03 12.53
CA GLY A 7 7.14 9.69 12.03
C GLY A 7 8.33 9.77 11.08
N HIS A 8 9.18 8.74 11.09
CA HIS A 8 10.34 8.69 10.20
C HIS A 8 9.92 8.57 8.73
N HIS A 9 10.70 9.14 7.81
CA HIS A 9 10.40 9.19 6.37
C HIS A 9 9.99 7.82 5.79
N ILE A 10 10.73 6.75 6.09
CA ILE A 10 10.41 5.41 5.57
C ILE A 10 9.06 4.87 6.06
N THR A 11 8.64 5.25 7.27
CA THR A 11 7.32 4.87 7.81
C THR A 11 6.22 5.63 7.07
N ARG A 12 6.45 6.92 6.80
CA ARG A 12 5.51 7.74 6.02
C ARG A 12 5.31 7.16 4.62
N LEU A 13 6.40 6.85 3.93
CA LEU A 13 6.38 6.36 2.55
C LEU A 13 5.93 4.89 2.47
N MET A 14 6.69 3.97 3.06
CA MET A 14 6.54 2.54 2.79
C MET A 14 5.53 1.83 3.69
N VAL A 15 5.04 2.49 4.75
CA VAL A 15 3.96 1.95 5.59
C VAL A 15 2.67 2.71 5.30
N VAL A 16 2.61 4.01 5.62
CA VAL A 16 1.36 4.77 5.48
C VAL A 16 0.98 4.94 4.01
N ALA A 17 1.81 5.61 3.21
CA ALA A 17 1.46 5.88 1.82
C ALA A 17 1.34 4.60 0.98
N ASN A 18 2.21 3.61 1.17
CA ASN A 18 2.06 2.29 0.54
C ASN A 18 0.68 1.67 0.84
N LEU A 19 0.26 1.57 2.11
CA LEU A 19 -1.04 0.97 2.45
C LEU A 19 -2.21 1.77 1.86
N MET A 20 -2.16 3.10 1.92
CA MET A 20 -3.22 3.97 1.41
C MET A 20 -3.33 3.88 -0.12
N THR A 21 -2.20 3.82 -0.82
CA THR A 21 -2.15 3.61 -2.26
C THR A 21 -2.67 2.23 -2.66
N LEU A 22 -2.33 1.16 -1.91
CA LEU A 22 -2.87 -0.18 -2.17
C LEU A 22 -4.39 -0.27 -1.99
N LEU A 23 -4.94 0.58 -1.12
CA LEU A 23 -6.37 0.70 -0.83
C LEU A 23 -7.10 1.66 -1.80
N ASP A 24 -6.41 2.24 -2.78
CA ASP A 24 -6.93 3.28 -3.68
C ASP A 24 -7.56 4.48 -2.91
N VAL A 25 -7.00 4.83 -1.75
CA VAL A 25 -7.40 6.05 -1.03
C VAL A 25 -7.05 7.26 -1.90
N SER A 26 -7.95 8.24 -1.93
CA SER A 26 -7.74 9.48 -2.68
C SER A 26 -6.39 10.09 -2.30
N PRO A 27 -5.51 10.39 -3.27
CA PRO A 27 -4.27 11.11 -3.00
C PRO A 27 -4.51 12.43 -2.28
N ARG A 28 -5.68 13.06 -2.50
CA ARG A 28 -6.03 14.29 -1.80
C ARG A 28 -6.40 14.07 -0.34
N GLU A 29 -7.25 13.10 -0.05
CA GLU A 29 -7.60 12.77 1.33
C GLU A 29 -6.35 12.35 2.12
N LEU A 30 -5.42 11.63 1.47
CA LEU A 30 -4.15 11.29 2.08
C LEU A 30 -3.28 12.52 2.35
N THR A 31 -3.22 13.48 1.43
CA THR A 31 -2.50 14.75 1.65
C THR A 31 -3.07 15.49 2.85
N ASP A 32 -4.39 15.64 2.93
CA ASP A 32 -5.06 16.31 4.04
C ASP A 32 -4.80 15.59 5.37
N TRP A 33 -4.80 14.25 5.34
CA TRP A 33 -4.46 13.45 6.51
C TRP A 33 -3.01 13.67 6.98
N PHE A 34 -2.05 13.73 6.05
CA PHE A 34 -0.66 14.04 6.37
C PHE A 34 -0.50 15.45 6.96
N TRP A 35 -1.28 16.39 6.43
CA TRP A 35 -1.35 17.76 6.94
C TRP A 35 -1.77 17.82 8.41
N VAL A 36 -2.75 17.00 8.81
CA VAL A 36 -3.22 16.93 10.20
C VAL A 36 -2.28 16.11 11.10
N ALA A 37 -1.62 15.08 10.55
CA ALA A 37 -0.90 14.08 11.35
C ALA A 37 0.52 14.49 11.79
N TYR A 38 1.16 15.46 11.13
CA TYR A 38 2.56 15.80 11.36
C TYR A 38 2.80 17.29 11.64
N ALA A 39 3.65 17.60 12.62
CA ALA A 39 3.98 18.98 12.98
C ALA A 39 4.90 19.69 11.97
N ASP A 40 5.55 18.92 11.10
CA ASP A 40 6.41 19.40 10.01
C ASP A 40 5.66 19.47 8.66
N ALA A 41 4.33 19.41 8.68
CA ALA A 41 3.50 19.48 7.50
C ALA A 41 3.28 20.94 7.05
N TYR A 42 3.93 21.31 5.95
CA TYR A 42 3.67 22.54 5.20
C TYR A 42 3.39 22.17 3.74
N ASP A 43 2.56 22.95 3.03
CA ASP A 43 2.08 22.62 1.68
C ASP A 43 3.22 22.25 0.74
N TRP A 44 4.23 23.11 0.67
CA TRP A 44 5.39 22.94 -0.21
C TRP A 44 6.20 21.67 0.09
N VAL A 45 6.04 21.07 1.28
CA VAL A 45 6.63 19.79 1.66
C VAL A 45 5.65 18.65 1.40
N VAL A 46 4.42 18.73 1.92
CA VAL A 46 3.46 17.62 1.92
C VAL A 46 2.96 17.32 0.51
N GLU A 47 2.63 18.35 -0.26
CA GLU A 47 2.06 18.21 -1.60
C GLU A 47 2.94 17.34 -2.51
N PRO A 48 4.21 17.69 -2.79
CA PRO A 48 5.06 16.85 -3.64
C PRO A 48 5.38 15.50 -3.00
N ASN A 49 5.53 15.42 -1.67
CA ASN A 49 5.85 14.15 -1.03
C ASN A 49 4.70 13.15 -1.08
N VAL A 50 3.44 13.59 -0.92
CA VAL A 50 2.29 12.68 -0.91
C VAL A 50 1.77 12.43 -2.33
N LEU A 51 1.57 13.48 -3.14
CA LEU A 51 0.99 13.33 -4.48
C LEU A 51 1.94 12.65 -5.48
N ALA A 52 3.24 12.97 -5.46
CA ALA A 52 4.19 12.27 -6.32
C ALA A 52 4.75 11.04 -5.63
N MET A 53 5.53 11.21 -4.56
CA MET A 53 6.30 10.10 -4.02
C MET A 53 5.44 9.07 -3.29
N GLY A 54 4.45 9.51 -2.53
CA GLY A 54 3.59 8.62 -1.74
C GLY A 54 2.62 7.81 -2.57
N THR A 55 1.98 8.44 -3.56
CA THR A 55 0.81 7.88 -4.27
C THR A 55 1.00 7.71 -5.77
N PHE A 56 2.06 8.28 -6.36
CA PHE A 56 2.28 8.27 -7.81
C PHE A 56 1.17 8.97 -8.62
N ALA A 57 0.39 9.85 -7.99
CA ALA A 57 -0.72 10.55 -8.65
C ALA A 57 -0.24 11.56 -9.71
N MET A 58 0.99 12.06 -9.59
CA MET A 58 1.63 12.92 -10.60
C MET A 58 2.41 12.13 -11.66
N GLY A 59 2.27 10.80 -11.70
CA GLY A 59 2.97 9.95 -12.65
C GLY A 59 4.49 10.09 -12.56
N ASP A 60 5.13 10.11 -13.72
CA ASP A 60 6.58 10.13 -13.87
C ASP A 60 7.22 11.52 -13.72
N LEU A 61 6.41 12.57 -13.50
CA LEU A 61 6.86 13.96 -13.40
C LEU A 61 7.92 14.17 -12.29
N ALA A 62 7.77 13.47 -11.16
CA ALA A 62 8.62 13.64 -9.99
C ALA A 62 9.18 12.34 -9.42
N THR A 63 8.65 11.17 -9.82
CA THR A 63 9.17 9.87 -9.39
C THR A 63 9.17 8.87 -10.52
N THR A 64 10.09 7.90 -10.49
CA THR A 64 10.24 6.97 -11.62
C THR A 64 9.31 5.75 -11.56
N LYS A 65 8.67 5.51 -10.41
CA LYS A 65 7.73 4.39 -10.18
C LYS A 65 6.91 4.62 -8.91
N PRO A 66 5.73 3.97 -8.78
CA PRO A 66 5.01 3.92 -7.52
C PRO A 66 5.81 3.17 -6.45
N TYR A 67 5.88 3.73 -5.24
CA TYR A 67 6.51 3.11 -4.07
C TYR A 67 5.56 2.16 -3.33
N VAL A 68 5.04 1.17 -4.07
CA VAL A 68 4.16 0.12 -3.53
C VAL A 68 4.93 -1.17 -3.24
N SER A 69 4.53 -1.88 -2.19
CA SER A 69 5.18 -3.15 -1.82
C SER A 69 4.27 -4.10 -1.04
N GLY A 70 4.46 -5.40 -1.25
CA GLY A 70 3.82 -6.46 -0.46
C GLY A 70 4.44 -6.66 0.92
N ALA A 71 3.87 -7.59 1.69
CA ALA A 71 4.31 -7.92 3.06
C ALA A 71 5.79 -8.30 3.20
N PRO A 72 6.48 -8.96 2.23
CA PRO A 72 7.89 -9.29 2.36
C PRO A 72 8.80 -8.07 2.53
N TYR A 73 8.45 -6.92 1.93
CA TYR A 73 9.22 -5.69 2.11
C TYR A 73 9.04 -5.14 3.53
N LEU A 74 7.79 -5.06 4.01
CA LEU A 74 7.47 -4.63 5.38
C LEU A 74 8.17 -5.50 6.43
N ALA A 75 8.21 -6.82 6.21
CA ALA A 75 8.87 -7.76 7.09
C ALA A 75 10.39 -7.52 7.17
N LYS A 76 11.04 -7.17 6.05
CA LYS A 76 12.47 -6.82 6.02
C LYS A 76 12.79 -5.52 6.78
N MET A 77 11.88 -4.55 6.79
CA MET A 77 12.03 -3.34 7.62
C MET A 77 11.87 -3.60 9.13
N GLY A 78 11.28 -4.74 9.50
CA GLY A 78 11.25 -5.29 10.85
C GLY A 78 10.25 -4.63 11.80
N ALA A 79 10.27 -3.32 11.97
CA ALA A 79 9.46 -2.64 12.99
C ALA A 79 7.94 -2.90 12.89
N PRO A 80 7.31 -2.86 11.69
CA PRO A 80 5.86 -3.09 11.58
C PRO A 80 5.44 -4.55 11.79
N CYS A 81 6.33 -5.52 11.57
CA CYS A 81 5.96 -6.94 11.56
C CYS A 81 6.34 -7.70 12.83
N ARG A 82 7.24 -7.18 13.67
CA ARG A 82 7.75 -7.90 14.86
C ARG A 82 6.69 -8.31 15.88
N SER A 83 5.65 -7.49 16.05
CA SER A 83 4.55 -7.73 17.00
C SER A 83 3.19 -7.76 16.29
N CYS A 84 3.18 -8.05 14.99
CA CYS A 84 1.95 -8.04 14.20
C CYS A 84 1.19 -9.35 14.39
N ALA A 85 -0.13 -9.28 14.50
CA ALA A 85 -1.00 -10.46 14.52
C ALA A 85 -0.97 -11.24 13.19
N PHE A 86 -0.58 -10.57 12.10
CA PHE A 86 -0.46 -11.16 10.78
C PHE A 86 0.94 -11.75 10.55
N ASP A 87 0.98 -12.97 10.03
CA ASP A 87 2.16 -13.58 9.46
C ASP A 87 2.34 -13.07 8.01
N PRO A 88 3.47 -12.41 7.69
CA PRO A 88 3.73 -11.80 6.39
C PRO A 88 3.81 -12.82 5.23
N LYS A 89 4.03 -14.10 5.52
CA LYS A 89 4.09 -15.18 4.52
C LYS A 89 2.79 -15.96 4.39
N ARG A 90 1.92 -15.94 5.41
CA ARG A 90 0.73 -16.80 5.45
C ARG A 90 -0.59 -16.06 5.30
N ASN A 91 -0.85 -15.05 6.14
CA ASN A 91 -2.19 -14.47 6.27
C ASN A 91 -2.22 -12.92 6.19
N CYS A 92 -1.08 -12.26 5.96
CA CYS A 92 -1.04 -10.81 5.76
C CYS A 92 -1.68 -10.39 4.44
N ALA A 93 -2.71 -9.55 4.51
CA ALA A 93 -3.46 -9.07 3.35
C ALA A 93 -2.66 -8.16 2.40
N VAL A 94 -1.52 -7.60 2.84
CA VAL A 94 -0.74 -6.62 2.07
C VAL A 94 -0.20 -7.21 0.76
N THR A 95 0.20 -8.49 0.75
CA THR A 95 0.68 -9.13 -0.49
C THR A 95 -0.44 -9.32 -1.52
N PRO A 96 -1.60 -9.90 -1.18
CA PRO A 96 -2.76 -9.91 -2.07
C PRO A 96 -3.16 -8.50 -2.55
N MET A 97 -3.22 -7.51 -1.66
CA MET A 97 -3.56 -6.13 -2.04
C MET A 97 -2.54 -5.52 -3.02
N TYR A 98 -1.24 -5.81 -2.86
CA TYR A 98 -0.20 -5.41 -3.82
C TYR A 98 -0.46 -5.96 -5.23
N TRP A 99 -0.81 -7.24 -5.33
CA TRP A 99 -1.13 -7.83 -6.63
C TRP A 99 -2.43 -7.30 -7.21
N ALA A 100 -3.45 -7.08 -6.35
CA ALA A 100 -4.71 -6.48 -6.75
C ALA A 100 -4.51 -5.06 -7.31
N PHE A 101 -3.67 -4.25 -6.65
CA PHE A 101 -3.30 -2.91 -7.13
C PHE A 101 -2.65 -2.98 -8.52
N LEU A 102 -1.64 -3.83 -8.72
CA LEU A 102 -1.00 -3.96 -10.04
C LEU A 102 -1.96 -4.44 -11.12
N ALA A 103 -2.93 -5.31 -10.79
CA ALA A 103 -3.94 -5.76 -11.73
C ALA A 103 -4.94 -4.66 -12.12
N ARG A 104 -5.42 -3.86 -11.15
CA ARG A 104 -6.37 -2.76 -11.43
C ARG A 104 -5.74 -1.64 -12.24
N HIS A 105 -4.44 -1.42 -12.05
CA HIS A 105 -3.69 -0.32 -12.68
C HIS A 105 -2.71 -0.80 -13.75
N GLU A 106 -2.85 -2.03 -14.27
CA GLU A 106 -1.89 -2.62 -15.21
C GLU A 106 -1.73 -1.75 -16.47
N ASP A 107 -2.84 -1.27 -17.04
CA ASP A 107 -2.83 -0.48 -18.27
C ASP A 107 -2.06 0.84 -18.11
N ALA A 108 -2.28 1.55 -16.99
CA ALA A 108 -1.60 2.81 -16.69
C ALA A 108 -0.11 2.61 -16.36
N LEU A 109 0.29 1.41 -15.94
CA LEU A 109 1.64 1.09 -15.50
C LEU A 109 2.44 0.28 -16.54
N ALA A 110 1.80 -0.17 -17.62
CA ALA A 110 2.35 -1.10 -18.60
C ALA A 110 3.62 -0.58 -19.28
N GLU A 111 3.70 0.73 -19.51
CA GLU A 111 4.83 1.38 -20.19
C GLU A 111 5.99 1.70 -19.24
N ASN A 112 5.81 1.59 -17.91
CA ASN A 112 6.85 1.93 -16.96
C ASN A 112 7.98 0.85 -16.96
N PRO A 113 9.22 1.18 -17.37
CA PRO A 113 10.30 0.21 -17.47
C PRO A 113 10.66 -0.45 -16.13
N ARG A 114 10.44 0.25 -15.01
CA ARG A 114 10.71 -0.26 -13.66
C ARG A 114 9.67 -1.28 -13.18
N LEU A 115 8.53 -1.38 -13.85
CA LEU A 115 7.42 -2.27 -13.49
C LEU A 115 7.26 -3.46 -14.44
N LEU A 116 8.03 -3.54 -15.52
CA LEU A 116 7.96 -4.66 -16.48
C LEU A 116 8.09 -6.04 -15.82
N VAL A 117 9.04 -6.20 -14.88
CA VAL A 117 9.25 -7.46 -14.17
C VAL A 117 8.08 -7.80 -13.23
N PRO A 118 7.63 -6.88 -12.32
CA PRO A 118 6.40 -7.07 -11.55
C PRO A 118 5.16 -7.40 -12.39
N LEU A 119 4.95 -6.71 -13.51
CA LEU A 119 3.79 -6.93 -14.39
C LEU A 119 3.87 -8.26 -15.13
N ALA A 120 5.06 -8.67 -15.57
CA ALA A 120 5.26 -10.01 -16.12
C ALA A 120 4.97 -11.10 -15.07
N ALA A 121 5.35 -10.88 -13.80
CA ALA A 121 5.02 -11.80 -12.71
C ALA A 121 3.51 -11.82 -12.41
N LEU A 122 2.84 -10.66 -12.44
CA LEU A 122 1.38 -10.55 -12.34
C LEU A 122 0.70 -11.38 -13.44
N ARG A 123 1.16 -11.26 -14.69
CA ARG A 123 0.63 -12.00 -15.85
C ARG A 123 0.64 -13.52 -15.66
N ARG A 124 1.63 -14.04 -14.92
CA ARG A 124 1.79 -15.48 -14.64
C ARG A 124 0.96 -15.99 -13.47
N ARG A 125 0.28 -15.12 -12.71
CA ARG A 125 -0.59 -15.55 -11.59
C ARG A 125 -1.81 -16.32 -12.12
N THR A 126 -2.18 -17.38 -11.41
CA THR A 126 -3.32 -18.23 -11.78
C THR A 126 -4.65 -17.50 -11.58
N PRO A 127 -5.74 -17.92 -12.25
CA PRO A 127 -7.07 -17.34 -12.03
C PRO A 127 -7.50 -17.36 -10.55
N ALA A 128 -7.21 -18.45 -9.83
CA ALA A 128 -7.51 -18.56 -8.40
C ALA A 128 -6.72 -17.55 -7.55
N GLN A 129 -5.44 -17.33 -7.86
CA GLN A 129 -4.63 -16.31 -7.18
C GLN A 129 -5.18 -14.91 -7.43
N ARG A 130 -5.50 -14.58 -8.69
CA ARG A 130 -6.06 -13.28 -9.06
C ARG A 130 -7.41 -13.02 -8.41
N SER A 131 -8.29 -14.03 -8.36
CA SER A 131 -9.56 -13.95 -7.62
C SER A 131 -9.30 -13.65 -6.15
N ASN A 132 -8.43 -14.41 -5.49
CA ASN A 132 -8.10 -14.18 -4.09
C ASN A 132 -7.52 -12.78 -3.84
N ASP A 133 -6.66 -12.28 -4.72
CA ASP A 133 -6.09 -10.94 -4.62
C ASP A 133 -7.18 -9.86 -4.70
N ALA A 134 -8.08 -9.96 -5.68
CA ALA A 134 -9.22 -9.06 -5.86
C ALA A 134 -10.21 -9.12 -4.68
N ASP A 135 -10.59 -10.34 -4.26
CA ASP A 135 -11.49 -10.58 -3.14
C ASP A 135 -10.91 -10.03 -1.83
N THR A 136 -9.58 -10.15 -1.64
CA THR A 136 -8.90 -9.59 -0.46
C THR A 136 -8.98 -8.07 -0.47
N PHE A 137 -8.73 -7.41 -1.61
CA PHE A 137 -8.89 -5.97 -1.72
C PHE A 137 -10.31 -5.53 -1.37
N VAL A 138 -11.33 -6.14 -1.98
CA VAL A 138 -12.75 -5.78 -1.71
C VAL A 138 -13.10 -5.98 -0.24
N ALA A 139 -12.73 -7.12 0.35
CA ALA A 139 -13.04 -7.42 1.75
C ALA A 139 -12.34 -6.46 2.72
N VAL A 140 -11.06 -6.16 2.50
CA VAL A 140 -10.31 -5.24 3.37
C VAL A 140 -10.83 -3.81 3.22
N SER A 141 -11.02 -3.32 1.99
CA SER A 141 -11.51 -1.96 1.76
C SER A 141 -12.89 -1.76 2.35
N ARG A 142 -13.80 -2.74 2.21
CA ARG A 142 -15.13 -2.70 2.83
C ARG A 142 -15.05 -2.66 4.36
N ALA A 143 -14.33 -3.59 4.97
CA ALA A 143 -14.20 -3.65 6.43
C ALA A 143 -13.67 -2.33 7.00
N LEU A 144 -12.64 -1.74 6.37
CA LEU A 144 -12.08 -0.46 6.81
C LEU A 144 -13.05 0.71 6.60
N ALA A 145 -13.80 0.73 5.49
CA ALA A 145 -14.82 1.75 5.24
C ALA A 145 -15.97 1.69 6.26
N ASP A 146 -16.33 0.48 6.71
CA ASP A 146 -17.34 0.24 7.74
C ASP A 146 -16.79 0.51 9.18
N GLY A 147 -15.52 0.90 9.32
CA GLY A 147 -14.87 1.17 10.60
C GLY A 147 -14.48 -0.11 11.38
N GLU A 148 -14.49 -1.26 10.72
CA GLU A 148 -14.15 -2.54 11.32
C GLU A 148 -12.63 -2.78 11.42
N VAL A 149 -12.23 -3.63 12.37
CA VAL A 149 -10.84 -4.04 12.53
C VAL A 149 -10.56 -5.29 11.72
N VAL A 150 -9.67 -5.16 10.73
CA VAL A 150 -9.21 -6.31 9.94
C VAL A 150 -8.30 -7.18 10.81
N SER A 151 -8.74 -8.42 11.05
CA SER A 151 -8.02 -9.41 11.86
C SER A 151 -7.53 -10.59 11.01
N PRO A 152 -6.44 -11.29 11.39
CA PRO A 152 -6.01 -12.48 10.69
C PRO A 152 -7.12 -13.52 10.70
N LYS A 153 -7.50 -14.05 9.53
CA LYS A 153 -8.40 -15.20 9.49
C LYS A 153 -7.72 -16.37 10.23
N PRO A 154 -8.44 -17.09 11.11
CA PRO A 154 -7.88 -18.30 11.69
C PRO A 154 -7.47 -19.22 10.53
N ALA A 155 -6.28 -19.82 10.64
CA ALA A 155 -5.86 -20.82 9.67
C ALA A 155 -6.98 -21.86 9.60
N ARG A 156 -7.56 -22.09 8.41
CA ARG A 156 -8.50 -23.20 8.23
C ARG A 156 -7.73 -24.44 8.68
N GLY A 157 -8.19 -25.06 9.77
CA GLY A 157 -7.56 -26.24 10.34
C GLY A 157 -7.35 -27.28 9.25
N GLY A 158 -6.13 -27.81 9.18
CA GLY A 158 -5.84 -29.04 8.43
C GLY A 158 -6.27 -30.24 9.24
#